data_AF-A0AAD9ZX95-F1
#
_entry.id   AF-A0AAD9ZX95-F1
#
_cell.length_a   1.000
_cell.length_b   1.000
_cell.length_c   1.000
_cell.angle_alpha   90.00
_cell.angle_beta   90.00
_cell.angle_gamma   90.00
#
_symmetry.space_group_name_H-M   'P 1'
#
loop_
_entity.id
_entity.type
_entity.pdbx_description
1 polymer ?
#
loop_
_entity_poly.entity_id
_entity_poly.type
_entity_poly.pdbx_seq_one_letter_code
_entity_poly.pdbx_strand_id
1 'polypeptide(L)'
;MISALAQHGYGEEAINIFNNRVRSSVKPDRITLVVVLNACSHSGLLQERVRYFESVTRDHGIVPNQEHYAYLIDLMGQAGCFDQLMKQLEKMPCELDGRLWNAILGVCRIHGNIELGRKAAE
;
A
#
# COMPACT_ATOMS: atom_id res chain seq x y z
N MET A 1 8.38 17.05 7.14
CA MET A 1 7.20 17.16 8.03
C MET A 1 6.35 15.90 7.99
N ILE A 2 5.67 15.55 6.87
CA ILE A 2 4.87 14.32 6.77
C ILE A 2 5.72 13.06 7.05
N SER A 3 6.92 12.96 6.48
CA SER A 3 7.82 11.81 6.71
C SER A 3 8.28 11.65 8.16
N ALA A 4 8.44 12.76 8.89
CA ALA A 4 8.85 12.71 10.30
C ALA A 4 7.70 12.22 11.19
N LEU A 5 6.47 12.68 10.93
CA LEU A 5 5.27 12.20 11.62
C LEU A 5 5.03 10.71 11.34
N ALA A 6 5.18 10.29 10.09
CA ALA A 6 5.09 8.89 9.67
C ALA A 6 6.07 7.98 10.42
N GLN A 7 7.32 8.43 10.58
CA GLN A 7 8.38 7.67 11.25
C GLN A 7 8.21 7.61 12.78
N HIS A 8 7.37 8.46 13.37
CA HIS A 8 7.22 8.57 14.82
C HIS A 8 5.83 8.13 15.31
N GLY A 9 5.08 7.41 14.47
CA GLY A 9 3.78 6.83 14.83
C GLY A 9 2.60 7.81 14.79
N TYR A 10 2.81 9.07 14.39
CA TYR A 10 1.77 10.08 14.23
C TYR A 10 1.11 10.00 12.85
N GLY A 11 0.64 8.80 12.48
CA GLY A 11 0.12 8.53 11.14
C GLY A 11 -1.15 9.33 10.81
N GLU A 12 -2.06 9.52 11.78
CA GLU A 12 -3.25 10.36 11.59
C GLU A 12 -2.89 11.83 11.29
N GLU A 13 -1.89 12.38 11.97
CA GLU A 13 -1.42 13.75 11.73
C GLU A 13 -0.74 13.87 10.36
N ALA A 14 0.08 12.88 10.00
CA ALA A 14 0.69 12.80 8.68
C ALA A 14 -0.37 12.77 7.57
N ILE A 15 -1.44 11.99 7.77
CA ILE A 15 -2.60 11.89 6.88
C ILE A 15 -3.36 13.22 6.82
N ASN A 16 -3.61 13.89 7.95
CA ASN A 16 -4.30 15.18 7.97
C ASN A 16 -3.52 16.27 7.24
N ILE A 17 -2.20 16.33 7.42
CA ILE A 17 -1.35 17.27 6.67
C ILE A 17 -1.39 16.93 5.18
N PHE A 18 -1.34 15.65 4.82
CA PHE A 18 -1.49 15.22 3.43
C PHE A 18 -2.82 15.66 2.82
N ASN A 19 -3.95 15.40 3.50
CA ASN A 19 -5.28 15.83 3.07
C ASN A 19 -5.36 17.34 2.85
N ASN A 20 -4.77 18.13 3.74
CA ASN A 20 -4.72 19.57 3.59
C ASN A 20 -3.90 20.00 2.36
N ARG A 21 -2.81 19.28 2.04
CA ARG A 21 -2.03 19.55 0.82
C ARG A 21 -2.75 19.18 -0.47
N VAL A 22 -3.47 18.05 -0.47
CA VAL A 22 -4.34 17.66 -1.60
C VAL A 22 -5.42 18.72 -1.82
N ARG A 23 -6.07 19.19 -0.74
CA ARG A 23 -7.08 20.26 -0.80
C ARG A 23 -6.53 21.60 -1.29
N SER A 24 -5.25 21.90 -1.01
CA SER A 24 -4.60 23.10 -1.52
C SER A 24 -4.08 22.97 -2.96
N SER A 25 -4.59 22.03 -3.75
CA SER A 25 -4.20 21.77 -5.16
C SER A 25 -2.73 21.39 -5.35
N VAL A 26 -2.03 20.96 -4.29
CA VAL A 26 -0.67 20.42 -4.43
C VAL A 26 -0.81 18.97 -4.88
N LYS A 27 -0.36 18.70 -6.10
CA LYS A 27 -0.44 17.36 -6.69
C LYS A 27 0.50 16.42 -5.94
N PRO A 28 0.01 15.33 -5.34
CA PRO A 28 0.86 14.30 -4.76
C PRO A 28 1.80 13.74 -5.82
N ASP A 29 3.01 13.41 -5.41
CA ASP A 29 3.98 12.68 -6.23
C ASP A 29 4.22 11.27 -5.67
N ARG A 30 5.05 10.48 -6.36
CA ARG A 30 5.38 9.10 -5.95
C ARG A 30 5.99 9.04 -4.54
N ILE A 31 6.80 10.04 -4.17
CA ILE A 31 7.44 10.10 -2.85
C ILE A 31 6.39 10.32 -1.76
N THR A 32 5.43 11.19 -2.03
CA THR A 32 4.32 11.50 -1.12
C THR A 32 3.47 10.25 -0.86
N LEU A 33 3.25 9.41 -1.88
CA LEU A 33 2.56 8.13 -1.74
C LEU A 33 3.27 7.22 -0.73
N VAL A 34 4.57 6.99 -0.90
CA VAL A 34 5.36 6.12 -0.02
C VAL A 34 5.33 6.62 1.43
N VAL A 35 5.41 7.94 1.63
CA VAL A 35 5.38 8.56 2.95
C VAL A 35 4.02 8.36 3.64
N VAL A 36 2.91 8.58 2.93
CA VAL A 36 1.55 8.39 3.49
C VAL A 36 1.28 6.91 3.77
N LEU A 37 1.69 6.02 2.87
CA LEU A 37 1.49 4.59 3.07
C LEU A 37 2.32 4.09 4.27
N ASN A 38 3.54 4.62 4.51
CA ASN A 38 4.33 4.37 5.71
C ASN A 38 3.68 4.88 6.99
N ALA A 39 3.09 6.08 6.95
CA ALA A 39 2.34 6.64 8.08
C ALA A 39 1.17 5.74 8.47
N CYS A 40 0.42 5.25 7.48
CA CYS A 40 -0.71 4.35 7.72
C CYS A 40 -0.25 3.02 8.34
N SER A 41 0.92 2.50 7.96
CA SER A 41 1.47 1.25 8.49
C SER A 41 1.77 1.34 9.98
N HIS A 42 2.43 2.42 10.42
CA HIS A 42 2.81 2.59 11.82
C HIS A 42 1.62 2.83 12.75
N SER A 43 0.51 3.33 12.21
CA SER A 43 -0.71 3.62 12.98
C SER A 43 -1.83 2.60 12.79
N GLY A 44 -1.59 1.49 12.08
CA GLY A 44 -2.61 0.46 11.84
C GLY A 44 -3.79 0.91 10.96
N LEU A 45 -3.64 2.00 10.21
CA LEU A 45 -4.71 2.62 9.42
C LEU A 45 -4.83 1.99 8.02
N LEU A 46 -5.08 0.68 7.99
CA LEU A 46 -5.07 -0.09 6.75
C LEU A 46 -6.11 0.38 5.73
N GLN A 47 -7.33 0.68 6.19
CA GLN A 47 -8.42 1.15 5.33
C GLN A 47 -8.10 2.50 4.67
N GLU A 48 -7.53 3.42 5.45
CA GLU A 48 -7.12 4.73 4.94
C GLU A 48 -6.01 4.58 3.90
N ARG A 49 -5.03 3.70 4.15
CA ARG A 49 -3.99 3.37 3.15
C ARG A 49 -4.58 2.93 1.80
N VAL A 50 -5.56 2.02 1.81
CA VAL A 50 -6.17 1.52 0.56
C VAL A 50 -6.92 2.65 -0.14
N ARG A 51 -7.70 3.44 0.61
CA ARG A 51 -8.40 4.61 0.08
C ARG A 51 -7.43 5.61 -0.55
N TYR A 52 -6.29 5.88 0.09
CA TYR A 52 -5.28 6.77 -0.45
C TYR A 52 -4.66 6.21 -1.72
N PHE A 53 -4.26 4.94 -1.71
CA PHE A 53 -3.69 4.28 -2.89
C PHE A 53 -4.64 4.30 -4.09
N GLU A 54 -5.94 4.16 -3.87
CA GLU A 54 -6.95 4.28 -4.93
C GLU A 54 -7.16 5.73 -5.36
N SER A 55 -7.27 6.67 -4.41
CA SER A 55 -7.50 8.09 -4.69
C SER A 55 -6.34 8.71 -5.47
N VAL A 56 -5.08 8.45 -5.12
CA VAL A 56 -3.94 8.95 -5.88
C VAL A 56 -3.83 8.38 -7.29
N THR A 57 -4.26 7.14 -7.49
CA THR A 57 -4.30 6.51 -8.81
C THR A 57 -5.39 7.14 -9.67
N ARG A 58 -6.60 7.26 -9.11
CA ARG A 58 -7.79 7.76 -9.81
C ARG A 58 -7.81 9.28 -9.98
N ASP A 59 -7.56 10.01 -8.90
CA ASP A 59 -7.79 11.46 -8.80
C ASP A 59 -6.54 12.27 -9.18
N HIS A 60 -5.34 11.67 -9.07
CA HIS A 60 -4.07 12.34 -9.39
C HIS A 60 -3.34 11.75 -10.62
N GLY A 61 -3.86 10.66 -11.19
CA GLY A 61 -3.30 10.01 -12.38
C GLY A 61 -1.93 9.39 -12.15
N ILE A 62 -1.60 9.05 -10.90
CA ILE A 62 -0.33 8.40 -10.57
C ILE A 62 -0.46 6.92 -10.89
N VAL A 63 0.24 6.44 -11.90
CA VAL A 63 0.28 5.02 -12.23
C VAL A 63 1.22 4.29 -11.25
N PRO A 64 0.71 3.38 -10.40
CA PRO A 64 1.55 2.60 -9.51
C PRO A 64 2.47 1.68 -10.32
N ASN A 65 3.68 1.47 -9.80
CA ASN A 65 4.66 0.55 -10.39
C ASN A 65 4.79 -0.68 -9.48
N GLN A 66 5.62 -1.64 -9.87
CA GLN A 66 5.82 -2.87 -9.09
C GLN A 66 6.33 -2.61 -7.66
N GLU A 67 7.15 -1.58 -7.43
CA GLU A 67 7.60 -1.24 -6.07
C GLU A 67 6.45 -0.80 -5.17
N HIS A 68 5.51 -0.03 -5.71
CA HIS A 68 4.31 0.37 -4.98
C HIS A 68 3.43 -0.83 -4.62
N TYR A 69 3.34 -1.83 -5.52
CA TYR A 69 2.62 -3.08 -5.24
C TYR A 69 3.36 -3.99 -4.26
N ALA A 70 4.70 -4.06 -4.31
CA ALA A 70 5.50 -4.79 -3.32
C ALA A 70 5.22 -4.28 -1.91
N TYR A 71 5.17 -2.95 -1.78
CA TYR A 71 4.85 -2.30 -0.53
C TYR A 71 3.38 -2.52 -0.10
N LEU A 72 2.46 -2.64 -1.06
CA LEU A 72 1.07 -2.99 -0.77
C LEU A 72 0.94 -4.45 -0.28
N ILE A 73 1.65 -5.39 -0.91
CA ILE A 73 1.72 -6.82 -0.55
C ILE A 73 2.28 -7.02 0.85
N ASP A 74 3.46 -6.45 1.14
CA ASP A 74 4.11 -6.62 2.45
C ASP A 74 3.16 -6.21 3.57
N LEU A 75 2.47 -5.09 3.41
CA LEU A 75 1.72 -4.48 4.49
C LEU A 75 0.29 -4.98 4.62
N MET A 76 -0.41 -5.21 3.51
CA MET A 76 -1.72 -5.88 3.57
C MET A 76 -1.56 -7.35 3.95
N GLY A 77 -0.48 -7.98 3.47
CA GLY A 77 -0.10 -9.35 3.82
C GLY A 77 0.24 -9.50 5.30
N GLN A 78 1.05 -8.61 5.87
CA GLN A 78 1.32 -8.59 7.31
C GLN A 78 0.06 -8.36 8.15
N ALA A 79 -0.90 -7.59 7.66
CA ALA A 79 -2.20 -7.39 8.31
C ALA A 79 -3.22 -8.54 8.05
N GLY A 80 -2.85 -9.59 7.32
CA GLY A 80 -3.73 -10.72 6.99
C GLY A 80 -4.88 -10.39 6.05
N CYS A 81 -4.86 -9.23 5.39
CA CYS A 81 -5.94 -8.70 4.56
C CYS A 81 -5.82 -9.16 3.09
N PHE A 82 -5.77 -10.48 2.89
CA PHE A 82 -5.52 -11.10 1.59
C PHE A 82 -6.61 -10.82 0.55
N ASP A 83 -7.88 -10.80 0.94
CA ASP A 83 -8.99 -10.55 0.00
C ASP A 83 -8.91 -9.14 -0.63
N GLN A 84 -8.60 -8.13 0.19
CA GLN A 84 -8.42 -6.78 -0.30
C GLN A 84 -7.13 -6.65 -1.11
N LEU A 85 -6.06 -7.36 -0.71
CA LEU A 85 -4.80 -7.38 -1.45
C LEU A 85 -5.02 -7.91 -2.87
N MET A 86 -5.68 -9.06 -3.01
CA MET A 86 -5.95 -9.64 -4.33
C MET A 86 -6.77 -8.72 -5.23
N LYS A 87 -7.81 -8.06 -4.67
CA LYS A 87 -8.59 -7.05 -5.41
C LYS A 87 -7.75 -5.86 -5.91
N GLN A 88 -6.67 -5.50 -5.21
CA GLN A 88 -5.77 -4.44 -5.68
C GLN A 88 -4.80 -4.96 -6.75
N LEU A 89 -4.32 -6.20 -6.62
CA LEU A 89 -3.44 -6.82 -7.60
C LEU A 89 -4.17 -7.09 -8.93
N GLU A 90 -5.47 -7.38 -8.90
CA GLU A 90 -6.31 -7.48 -10.11
C GLU A 90 -6.43 -6.16 -10.88
N LYS A 91 -6.25 -5.01 -10.22
CA LYS A 91 -6.26 -3.68 -10.84
C LYS A 91 -4.90 -3.29 -11.41
N MET A 92 -3.89 -4.14 -11.23
CA MET A 92 -2.53 -3.83 -11.67
C MET A 92 -2.48 -3.77 -13.20
N PRO A 93 -1.87 -2.71 -13.78
CA PRO A 93 -1.81 -2.53 -15.22
C PRO A 93 -0.85 -3.52 -15.90
N CYS A 94 -0.15 -4.35 -15.13
CA CYS A 94 0.81 -5.34 -15.59
C CYS A 94 0.75 -6.60 -14.73
N GLU A 95 1.30 -7.70 -15.24
CA GLU A 95 1.40 -8.94 -14.48
C GLU A 95 2.38 -8.80 -13.31
N LEU A 96 2.12 -9.59 -12.27
CA LEU A 96 3.00 -9.71 -11.12
C LEU A 96 4.30 -10.39 -11.55
N ASP A 97 5.44 -9.77 -11.24
CA ASP A 97 6.73 -10.42 -11.45
C ASP A 97 7.00 -11.47 -10.36
N GLY A 98 8.04 -12.29 -10.57
CA GLY A 98 8.44 -13.29 -9.59
C GLY A 98 8.83 -12.71 -8.23
N ARG A 99 9.23 -11.43 -8.15
CA ARG A 99 9.54 -10.78 -6.87
C ARG A 99 8.26 -10.54 -6.07
N LEU A 100 7.20 -10.06 -6.70
CA LEU A 100 5.91 -9.83 -6.07
C LEU A 100 5.26 -11.15 -5.64
N TRP A 101 5.35 -12.20 -6.45
CA TRP A 101 4.87 -13.53 -6.05
C TRP A 101 5.62 -14.09 -4.84
N ASN A 102 6.94 -13.95 -4.80
CA ASN A 102 7.73 -14.33 -3.62
C ASN A 102 7.34 -13.54 -2.37
N ALA A 103 7.03 -12.24 -2.52
CA ALA A 103 6.53 -11.43 -1.41
C ALA A 103 5.17 -11.96 -0.90
N ILE A 104 4.24 -12.29 -1.80
CA ILE A 104 2.93 -12.89 -1.47
C ILE A 104 3.12 -14.23 -0.74
N LEU A 105 3.98 -15.10 -1.25
CA LEU A 105 4.29 -16.38 -0.62
C LEU A 105 4.83 -16.19 0.81
N GLY A 106 5.72 -15.21 1.00
CA GLY A 106 6.29 -14.85 2.30
C GLY A 106 5.22 -14.47 3.32
N VAL A 107 4.31 -13.57 2.97
CA VAL A 107 3.22 -13.14 3.86
C VAL A 107 2.16 -14.24 4.08
N CYS A 108 1.90 -15.08 3.07
CA CYS A 108 1.01 -16.24 3.22
C CYS A 108 1.54 -17.25 4.24
N ARG A 109 2.86 -17.49 4.24
CA ARG A 109 3.51 -18.39 5.21
C ARG A 109 3.37 -17.89 6.65
N ILE A 110 3.42 -16.57 6.86
CA ILE A 110 3.27 -15.97 8.19
C ILE A 110 1.85 -16.19 8.74
N HIS A 111 0.83 -16.04 7.90
CA HIS A 111 -0.58 -16.13 8.31
C HIS A 111 -1.22 -17.51 8.08
N GLY A 112 -0.46 -18.49 7.57
CA GLY A 112 -0.98 -19.83 7.27
C GLY A 112 -2.00 -19.86 6.12
N ASN A 113 -1.96 -18.89 5.20
CA ASN A 113 -2.84 -18.87 4.03
C ASN A 113 -2.32 -19.84 2.95
N ILE A 114 -2.62 -21.13 3.13
CA ILE A 114 -2.11 -22.22 2.28
C ILE A 114 -2.60 -22.10 0.83
N GLU A 115 -3.85 -21.69 0.61
CA GLU A 115 -4.43 -21.62 -0.73
C GLU A 115 -3.74 -20.55 -1.58
N LEU A 116 -3.59 -19.33 -1.04
CA LEU A 116 -2.88 -18.26 -1.74
C LEU A 116 -1.37 -18.55 -1.83
N GLY A 117 -0.79 -19.18 -0.80
CA GLY A 117 0.61 -19.60 -0.82
C GLY A 117 0.90 -20.61 -1.93
N ARG A 118 0.01 -21.59 -2.15
CA ARG A 118 0.13 -22.55 -3.25
C ARG A 118 0.10 -21.86 -4.61
N LYS A 119 -0.86 -20.96 -4.82
CA LYS A 119 -0.98 -20.17 -6.05
C LYS A 119 0.25 -19.30 -6.31
N ALA A 120 0.87 -18.77 -5.26
CA ALA A 120 2.07 -17.94 -5.38
C ALA A 120 3.37 -18.72 -5.64
N ALA A 121 3.34 -20.05 -5.50
CA ALA A 121 4.49 -20.93 -5.70
C ALA A 121 4.47 -21.71 -7.03
N GLU A 122 3.39 -21.58 -7.81
CA GLU A 122 3.26 -22.11 -9.18
C GLU A 122 4.01 -21.23 -10.18
#